data_AF-A0A1W2B3G0-F1
#
_entry.id   AF-A0A1W2B3G0-F1
#
_cell.length_a   1.000
_cell.length_b   1.000
_cell.length_c   1.000
_cell.angle_alpha   90.00
_cell.angle_beta   90.00
_cell.angle_gamma   90.00
#
_symmetry.space_group_name_H-M   'P 1'
#
loop_
_entity.id
_entity.type
_entity.pdbx_description
1 polymer ?
#
loop_
_entity_poly.entity_id
_entity_poly.type
_entity_poly.pdbx_seq_one_letter_code
_entity_poly.pdbx_strand_id
1 'polypeptide(L)' 'MFTKAEAEQALARYLSLRKSLDAALSEAESLAMGAVADQIAAAKTALLESTTQLGPVDFGPARTTSD' A
#
# COMPACT_ATOMS: atom_id res chain seq x y z
N MET A 1 -2.97 -18.13 -9.71
CA MET A 1 -1.73 -18.20 -8.90
C MET A 1 -1.10 -16.83 -8.99
N PHE A 2 -0.87 -16.12 -7.89
CA PHE A 2 -0.22 -14.80 -7.94
C PHE A 2 1.25 -15.00 -8.32
N THR A 3 1.68 -14.38 -9.42
CA THR A 3 3.06 -14.42 -9.88
C THR A 3 3.93 -13.45 -9.07
N LYS A 4 5.25 -13.69 -9.05
CA LYS A 4 6.21 -12.78 -8.40
C LYS A 4 6.09 -11.33 -8.93
N ALA A 5 5.93 -11.19 -10.25
CA ALA A 5 5.79 -9.88 -10.89
C ALA A 5 4.51 -9.15 -10.44
N GLU A 6 3.39 -9.86 -10.31
CA GLU A 6 2.14 -9.27 -9.80
C GLU A 6 2.26 -8.85 -8.33
N ALA A 7 2.97 -9.63 -7.51
CA ALA A 7 3.22 -9.29 -6.11
C ALA A 7 4.13 -8.05 -5.98
N GLU A 8 5.20 -7.96 -6.77
CA GLU A 8 6.08 -6.79 -6.80
C GLU A 8 5.34 -5.54 -7.27
N GLN A 9 4.47 -5.68 -8.29
CA GLN A 9 3.65 -4.58 -8.78
C GLN A 9 2.62 -4.13 -7.73
N ALA A 10 1.99 -5.07 -7.02
CA ALA A 10 1.07 -4.76 -5.92
C ALA A 10 1.79 -4.04 -4.77
N LEU A 11 2.99 -4.48 -4.40
CA LEU A 11 3.83 -3.83 -3.40
C LEU A 11 4.22 -2.41 -3.81
N ALA A 12 4.63 -2.21 -5.06
CA ALA A 12 4.99 -0.89 -5.59
C ALA A 12 3.78 0.07 -5.55
N ARG A 13 2.58 -0.40 -5.94
CA ARG A 13 1.34 0.38 -5.86
C ARG A 13 1.00 0.74 -4.41
N TYR A 14 1.13 -0.20 -3.49
CA TYR A 14 0.90 0.02 -2.06
C TYR A 14 1.83 1.10 -1.49
N LEU A 15 3.14 0.98 -1.72
CA LEU A 15 4.12 1.94 -1.22
C LEU A 15 3.90 3.34 -1.80
N SER A 16 3.58 3.41 -3.09
CA SER A 16 3.23 4.66 -3.77
C SER A 16 1.99 5.31 -3.14
N LEU A 17 0.91 4.55 -2.95
CA LEU A 17 -0.33 5.04 -2.37
C LEU A 17 -0.13 5.52 -0.93
N ARG A 18 0.62 4.77 -0.11
CA ARG A 18 0.95 5.16 1.27
C ARG A 18 1.69 6.50 1.29
N LYS A 19 2.70 6.67 0.43
CA LYS A 19 3.47 7.92 0.34
C LYS A 19 2.57 9.11 -0.06
N SER A 20 1.66 8.90 -1.01
CA SER A 20 0.73 9.94 -1.44
C SER A 20 -0.25 10.34 -0.32
N LEU A 21 -0.73 9.38 0.46
CA LEU A 21 -1.59 9.67 1.63
C LEU A 21 -0.82 10.42 2.72
N ASP A 22 0.45 10.08 2.96
CA ASP A 22 1.30 10.81 3.92
C ASP A 22 1.51 12.27 3.48
N ALA A 23 1.76 12.52 2.20
CA ALA A 23 1.90 13.87 1.66
C ALA A 23 0.59 14.67 1.75
N ALA A 24 -0.53 14.06 1.34
CA ALA A 24 -1.84 14.69 1.38
C ALA A 24 -2.29 15.03 2.82
N LEU A 25 -1.97 14.16 3.79
CA LEU A 25 -2.26 14.41 5.20
C LEU A 25 -1.48 15.63 5.71
N SER A 26 -0.17 15.66 5.45
CA SER A 26 0.68 16.79 5.86
C SER A 26 0.23 18.12 5.23
N GLU A 27 -0.22 18.09 3.97
CA GLU A 27 -0.77 19.27 3.29
C GLU A 27 -2.10 19.71 3.91
N ALA A 28 -3.04 18.78 4.12
CA ALA A 28 -4.33 19.07 4.75
C ALA A 28 -4.17 19.64 6.17
N GLU A 29 -3.25 19.11 6.97
CA GLU A 29 -2.90 19.63 8.29
C GLU A 29 -2.32 21.05 8.20
N SER A 30 -1.42 21.30 7.25
CA SER A 30 -0.81 22.62 7.04
C SER A 30 -1.83 23.70 6.65
N LEU A 31 -2.90 23.29 5.96
CA LEU A 31 -4.00 24.16 5.53
C LEU A 31 -5.14 24.23 6.57
N ALA A 32 -4.98 23.62 7.74
CA ALA A 32 -6.00 23.52 8.79
C ALA A 32 -7.34 22.89 8.30
N MET A 33 -7.28 22.01 7.29
CA MET A 33 -8.44 21.32 6.73
C MET A 33 -8.77 20.07 7.55
N GLY A 34 -9.17 20.24 8.82
CA GLY A 34 -9.34 19.16 9.79
C GLY A 34 -10.20 17.99 9.29
N ALA A 35 -11.39 18.27 8.74
CA ALA A 35 -12.28 17.21 8.23
C ALA A 35 -11.69 16.42 7.06
N VAL A 36 -10.81 17.04 6.26
CA VAL A 36 -10.13 16.37 5.14
C VAL A 36 -8.95 15.56 5.66
N ALA A 37 -8.18 16.10 6.62
CA ALA A 37 -7.12 15.38 7.31
C ALA A 37 -7.65 14.10 7.98
N ASP A 38 -8.81 14.16 8.65
CA ASP A 38 -9.46 13.01 9.28
C ASP A 38 -9.82 11.91 8.26
N GLN A 39 -10.36 12.30 7.10
CA GLN A 39 -10.68 11.35 6.03
C GLN A 39 -9.42 10.69 5.44
N ILE A 40 -8.34 11.45 5.26
CA ILE A 40 -7.06 10.92 4.79
C ILE A 40 -6.44 9.99 5.83
N ALA A 41 -6.50 10.34 7.11
CA ALA A 41 -6.03 9.50 8.21
C ALA A 41 -6.81 8.18 8.30
N ALA A 42 -8.14 8.21 8.11
CA ALA A 42 -8.98 7.02 8.04
C ALA A 42 -8.60 6.13 6.83
N ALA A 43 -8.42 6.72 5.65
CA ALA A 43 -7.99 5.99 4.45
C ALA A 43 -6.60 5.33 4.63
N LYS A 44 -5.66 6.03 5.27
CA LYS A 44 -4.34 5.48 5.62
C LYS A 44 -4.44 4.32 6.61
N THR A 45 -5.32 4.42 7.61
CA THR A 45 -5.56 3.33 8.58
C THR A 45 -6.12 2.10 7.89
N ALA A 46 -7.15 2.27 7.04
CA ALA A 46 -7.72 1.17 6.27
C ALA A 46 -6.70 0.50 5.33
N LEU A 47 -5.78 1.28 4.74
CA LEU A 47 -4.69 0.76 3.90
C LEU A 47 -3.70 -0.11 4.71
N LEU A 48 -3.40 0.28 5.95
CA LEU A 48 -2.53 -0.51 6.85
C LEU A 48 -3.23 -1.80 7.31
N GLU A 49 -4.51 -1.72 7.65
CA GLU A 49 -5.30 -2.88 8.07
C GLU A 49 -5.48 -3.92 6.94
N SER A 50 -5.72 -3.46 5.71
CA SER A 50 -5.83 -4.38 4.56
C SER A 50 -4.51 -5.05 4.21
N THR A 51 -3.37 -4.42 4.50
CA THR A 51 -2.05 -5.04 4.30
C THR A 51 -1.66 -6.04 5.38
N THR A 52 -2.14 -5.88 6.61
CA THR A 52 -2.00 -6.92 7.64
C THR A 52 -2.77 -8.20 7.34
N GLN A 53 -3.80 -8.15 6.48
CA GLN A 53 -4.57 -9.33 6.05
C GLN A 53 -3.89 -10.14 4.93
N LEU A 54 -2.86 -9.60 4.27
CA LEU A 54 -2.18 -10.33 3.17
C LEU A 54 -1.32 -11.50 3.64
N GLY A 55 -1.08 -11.67 4.95
CA GLY A 55 -0.27 -12.76 5.50
C GLY A 55 1.16 -12.80 4.94
N PRO A 56 2.02 -13.72 5.40
CA PRO A 56 3.28 -13.98 4.73
C PRO A 56 3.00 -14.51 3.32
N VAL A 57 3.41 -13.75 2.30
CA VAL A 57 3.36 -14.18 0.90
C VAL A 57 4.47 -15.21 0.70
N ASP A 58 4.10 -16.49 0.64
CA ASP A 58 5.04 -17.58 0.41
C ASP A 58 5.32 -17.70 -1.10
N PHE A 59 6.46 -17.20 -1.53
CA PHE A 59 6.92 -17.37 -2.91
C PHE A 59 7.46 -18.79 -3.05
N GLY A 60 6.62 -19.70 -3.56
CA GLY A 60 7.08 -21.04 -3.94
C GLY A 60 8.36 -20.97 -4.79
N PRO A 61 9.22 -22.01 -4.72
CA PRO A 61 10.56 -21.97 -5.31
C PRO A 61 10.48 -21.57 -6.78
N ALA A 62 11.29 -20.56 -7.15
CA ALA A 62 11.37 -20.06 -8.51
C ALA A 62 11.71 -21.20 -9.46
N ARG A 63 10.72 -21.69 -10.23
CA ARG A 63 11.02 -22.58 -11.36
C ARG A 63 11.63 -21.72 -12.44
N THR A 64 12.95 -21.79 -12.57
CA THR A 64 13.64 -21.46 -13.81
C THR A 64 13.15 -22.42 -14.89
N THR A 65 12.14 -22.00 -15.65
CA THR A 65 11.85 -22.62 -16.94
C THR A 65 12.90 -22.13 -17.92
N SER A 66 14.01 -22.88 -17.98
CA SER A 66 14.87 -22.90 -19.16
C SER A 66 14.32 -23.98 -20.08
N ASP A 67 13.66 -23.55 -21.15
CA ASP A 67 13.67 -24.19 -22.47
C ASP A 67 13.32 -23.14 -23.53
#